data_AF-A0A1M6ZLS2-F1
#
_entry.id   AF-A0A1M6ZLS2-F1
#
_cell.length_a   1.000
_cell.length_b   1.000
_cell.length_c   1.000
_cell.angle_alpha   90.00
_cell.angle_beta   90.00
_cell.angle_gamma   90.00
#
_symmetry.space_group_name_H-M   'P 1'
#
loop_
_entity.id
_entity.type
_entity.pdbx_description
1 polymer ?
#
loop_
_entity_poly.entity_id
_entity_poly.type
_entity_poly.pdbx_seq_one_letter_code
_entity_poly.pdbx_strand_id
1 'polypeptide(L)'
;MPSDPNATRVRIAFFLLVVITVAASVGVNSLTKLGKQQQSIAARETQETVQGVNDPNQIDEALRQHPANKSLQLIAATTKAANETSAAMDELTSEIEPPAISKNINLGAASRSDLEALRRDLKTAEANATSFIPRYAALLKTERDTMEKYALSLHLDKDTIGRFSQNLDKRHAEITAFTSRMLPARADYYRAYENYVAVLAGEFGTYRVVNGEFIFPLQRTVDRYNVAANAMTVAAKRIAQLEEERKNLSKAQQERWQQFVNGK
;
A
#
# COMPACT_ATOMS: atom_id res chain seq x y z
N MET A 1 -31.51 -21.47 11.56
CA MET A 1 -30.13 -20.94 11.46
C MET A 1 -30.21 -19.52 10.92
N PRO A 2 -29.87 -18.48 11.69
CA PRO A 2 -29.69 -17.14 11.18
C PRO A 2 -28.27 -16.97 10.61
N SER A 3 -28.14 -16.40 9.41
CA SER A 3 -26.82 -16.07 8.83
C SER A 3 -26.29 -14.75 9.40
N ASP A 4 -24.99 -14.68 9.66
CA ASP A 4 -24.36 -13.55 10.34
C ASP A 4 -24.32 -12.28 9.45
N PRO A 5 -24.84 -11.11 9.90
CA PRO A 5 -24.89 -9.89 9.11
C PRO A 5 -23.51 -9.24 8.87
N ASN A 6 -22.43 -9.70 9.53
CA ASN A 6 -21.10 -9.11 9.38
C ASN A 6 -20.37 -9.53 8.10
N ALA A 7 -20.77 -10.64 7.47
CA ALA A 7 -20.12 -11.17 6.25
C ALA A 7 -20.13 -10.19 5.06
N THR A 8 -21.09 -9.26 5.01
CA THR A 8 -21.27 -8.32 3.89
C THR A 8 -20.35 -7.09 3.96
N ARG A 9 -19.87 -6.71 5.15
CA ARG A 9 -19.13 -5.44 5.33
C ARG A 9 -17.66 -5.49 4.86
N VAL A 10 -17.05 -6.66 4.81
CA VAL A 10 -15.64 -6.84 4.40
C VAL A 10 -15.42 -6.54 2.90
N ARG A 11 -16.46 -6.63 2.06
CA ARG A 11 -16.36 -6.37 0.61
C ARG A 11 -16.27 -4.89 0.21
N ILE A 12 -16.48 -3.96 1.14
CA ILE A 12 -16.60 -2.52 0.84
C ILE A 12 -15.24 -1.79 0.86
N ALA A 13 -14.22 -2.35 1.53
CA ALA A 13 -12.87 -1.77 1.55
C ALA A 13 -12.09 -1.94 0.22
N PHE A 14 -12.54 -2.82 -0.68
CA PHE A 14 -11.80 -3.25 -1.87
C PHE A 14 -12.29 -2.62 -3.19
N PHE A 15 -13.17 -1.62 -3.13
CA PHE A 15 -13.90 -1.07 -4.28
C PHE A 15 -13.74 0.45 -4.47
N LEU A 16 -12.65 1.04 -3.97
CA LEU A 16 -12.38 2.49 -4.04
C LEU A 16 -11.31 2.89 -5.09
N LEU A 17 -11.27 2.19 -6.23
CA LEU A 17 -10.58 2.63 -7.44
C LEU A 17 -11.57 2.64 -8.63
N VAL A 18 -11.40 3.62 -9.54
CA VAL A 18 -12.11 3.77 -10.85
C VAL A 18 -13.58 4.20 -10.81
N VAL A 19 -13.85 5.50 -11.05
CA VAL A 19 -15.07 6.03 -11.70
C VAL A 19 -14.75 7.34 -12.47
N ILE A 20 -14.77 7.31 -13.82
CA ILE A 20 -15.36 8.28 -14.83
C ILE A 20 -15.13 9.81 -14.63
N THR A 21 -14.72 10.71 -15.58
CA THR A 21 -15.15 11.15 -16.96
C THR A 21 -13.96 11.88 -17.71
N VAL A 22 -13.99 12.45 -18.94
CA VAL A 22 -14.59 12.13 -20.29
C VAL A 22 -14.10 13.11 -21.41
N ALA A 23 -14.00 12.65 -22.68
CA ALA A 23 -14.05 13.33 -24.01
C ALA A 23 -13.10 14.49 -24.49
N ALA A 24 -12.96 14.54 -25.84
CA ALA A 24 -12.52 15.65 -26.75
C ALA A 24 -11.03 16.07 -26.79
N SER A 25 -10.39 16.47 -27.93
CA SER A 25 -10.80 16.47 -29.35
C SER A 25 -9.59 16.59 -30.34
N VAL A 26 -9.75 16.05 -31.57
CA VAL A 26 -9.14 16.41 -32.89
C VAL A 26 -7.67 16.93 -32.92
N GLY A 27 -6.68 16.15 -33.39
CA GLY A 27 -6.24 16.12 -34.81
C GLY A 27 -4.74 16.55 -34.96
N VAL A 28 -4.06 16.76 -36.11
CA VAL A 28 -4.28 16.58 -37.58
C VAL A 28 -2.88 16.45 -38.27
N ASN A 29 -2.77 15.85 -39.48
CA ASN A 29 -1.60 15.82 -40.41
C ASN A 29 -0.31 15.05 -39.99
N SER A 30 0.64 14.69 -40.89
CA SER A 30 0.55 14.00 -42.21
C SER A 30 1.96 13.57 -42.72
N LEU A 31 2.02 12.56 -43.60
CA LEU A 31 3.12 12.30 -44.56
C LEU A 31 4.56 11.96 -44.05
N THR A 32 4.73 11.07 -43.07
CA THR A 32 5.88 10.11 -43.06
C THR A 32 5.39 8.66 -43.00
N LYS A 33 4.51 8.33 -43.96
CA LYS A 33 3.65 7.15 -44.00
C LYS A 33 4.36 5.91 -44.58
N LEU A 34 4.62 4.90 -43.74
CA LEU A 34 4.49 3.44 -44.01
C LEU A 34 5.01 2.62 -42.82
N GLY A 35 6.31 2.66 -42.52
CA GLY A 35 6.88 2.01 -41.32
C GLY A 35 6.33 2.61 -40.02
N LYS A 36 6.39 3.96 -39.91
CA LYS A 36 5.64 4.69 -38.87
C LYS A 36 4.12 4.47 -38.95
N GLN A 37 3.58 4.03 -40.10
CA GLN A 37 2.14 3.83 -40.24
C GLN A 37 1.72 2.55 -39.52
N GLN A 38 2.44 1.42 -39.65
CA GLN A 38 2.21 0.24 -38.82
C GLN A 38 2.42 0.51 -37.33
N GLN A 39 3.49 1.22 -36.93
CA GLN A 39 3.64 1.64 -35.53
C GLN A 39 2.53 2.59 -35.06
N SER A 40 2.04 3.50 -35.92
CA SER A 40 0.91 4.38 -35.58
C SER A 40 -0.44 3.65 -35.58
N ILE A 41 -0.59 2.56 -36.34
CA ILE A 41 -1.78 1.70 -36.31
C ILE A 41 -1.74 0.89 -35.02
N ALA A 42 -0.66 0.16 -34.71
CA ALA A 42 -0.53 -0.54 -33.43
C ALA A 42 -0.63 0.40 -32.22
N ALA A 43 -0.08 1.62 -32.30
CA ALA A 43 -0.23 2.63 -31.24
C ALA A 43 -1.65 3.20 -31.18
N ARG A 44 -2.35 3.40 -32.30
CA ARG A 44 -3.76 3.85 -32.30
C ARG A 44 -4.72 2.74 -31.90
N GLU A 45 -4.51 1.49 -32.31
CA GLU A 45 -5.22 0.33 -31.78
C GLU A 45 -4.99 0.23 -30.27
N THR A 46 -3.76 0.38 -29.77
CA THR A 46 -3.52 0.50 -28.32
C THR A 46 -4.28 1.69 -27.72
N GLN A 47 -4.30 2.84 -28.39
CA GLN A 47 -4.91 4.06 -27.85
C GLN A 47 -6.45 4.10 -27.98
N GLU A 48 -7.05 3.35 -28.91
CA GLU A 48 -8.49 3.23 -29.16
C GLU A 48 -9.07 2.04 -28.38
N THR A 49 -8.43 0.87 -28.42
CA THR A 49 -8.80 -0.30 -27.61
C THR A 49 -8.61 -0.05 -26.11
N VAL A 50 -7.69 0.83 -25.69
CA VAL A 50 -7.45 1.14 -24.26
C VAL A 50 -8.04 2.49 -23.82
N GLN A 51 -8.61 3.29 -24.72
CA GLN A 51 -9.41 4.47 -24.34
C GLN A 51 -10.74 4.04 -23.70
N GLY A 52 -10.74 3.95 -22.36
CA GLY A 52 -11.88 3.51 -21.55
C GLY A 52 -11.61 2.26 -20.73
N VAL A 53 -10.53 1.54 -21.03
CA VAL A 53 -10.02 0.41 -20.26
C VAL A 53 -9.43 0.93 -18.95
N ASN A 54 -10.15 0.69 -17.85
CA ASN A 54 -9.77 1.11 -16.50
C ASN A 54 -9.69 -0.05 -15.50
N ASP A 55 -10.23 -1.21 -15.86
CA ASP A 55 -10.21 -2.45 -15.07
C ASP A 55 -9.13 -3.41 -15.64
N PRO A 56 -8.29 -4.07 -14.82
CA PRO A 56 -7.44 -5.17 -15.26
C PRO A 56 -8.16 -6.22 -16.14
N ASN A 57 -9.42 -6.55 -15.84
CA ASN A 57 -10.23 -7.46 -16.67
C ASN A 57 -10.42 -6.95 -18.11
N GLN A 58 -10.48 -5.63 -18.30
CA GLN A 58 -10.59 -4.98 -19.61
C GLN A 58 -9.23 -4.93 -20.34
N ILE A 59 -8.11 -4.89 -19.62
CA ILE A 59 -6.76 -5.03 -20.20
C ILE A 59 -6.57 -6.47 -20.74
N ASP A 60 -6.95 -7.47 -19.95
CA ASP A 60 -6.89 -8.88 -20.36
C ASP A 60 -7.82 -9.17 -21.56
N GLU A 61 -9.01 -8.58 -21.59
CA GLU A 61 -9.94 -8.73 -22.72
C GLU A 61 -9.45 -8.01 -23.98
N ALA A 62 -8.90 -6.79 -23.87
CA ALA A 62 -8.21 -6.11 -24.96
C ALA A 62 -7.04 -6.95 -25.51
N LEU A 63 -6.28 -7.62 -24.64
CA LEU A 63 -5.18 -8.49 -25.02
C LEU A 63 -5.66 -9.80 -25.69
N ARG A 64 -6.81 -10.35 -25.31
CA ARG A 64 -7.43 -11.49 -26.03
C ARG A 64 -7.84 -11.11 -27.45
N GLN A 65 -8.32 -9.89 -27.65
CA GLN A 65 -8.78 -9.39 -28.95
C GLN A 65 -7.61 -8.99 -29.86
N HIS A 66 -6.52 -8.45 -29.28
CA HIS A 66 -5.32 -8.02 -30.02
C HIS A 66 -4.03 -8.69 -29.48
N PRO A 67 -3.90 -10.03 -29.51
CA PRO A 67 -2.83 -10.75 -28.82
C PRO A 67 -1.43 -10.49 -29.38
N ALA A 68 -1.31 -10.01 -30.63
CA ALA A 68 -0.03 -9.63 -31.23
C ALA A 68 0.48 -8.23 -30.80
N ASN A 69 -0.32 -7.46 -30.06
CA ASN A 69 0.02 -6.10 -29.67
C ASN A 69 1.00 -6.09 -28.48
N LYS A 70 2.27 -5.81 -28.77
CA LYS A 70 3.38 -5.71 -27.80
C LYS A 70 3.14 -4.68 -26.70
N SER A 71 2.45 -3.58 -26.98
CA SER A 71 2.13 -2.55 -26.00
C SER A 71 1.09 -3.04 -24.99
N LEU A 72 0.03 -3.71 -25.48
CA LEU A 72 -0.95 -4.37 -24.60
C LEU A 72 -0.29 -5.47 -23.75
N GLN A 73 0.59 -6.28 -24.34
CA GLN A 73 1.36 -7.29 -23.61
C GLN A 73 2.16 -6.68 -22.46
N LEU A 74 2.89 -5.57 -22.71
CA LEU A 74 3.64 -4.86 -21.65
C LEU A 74 2.72 -4.27 -20.57
N ILE A 75 1.61 -3.64 -20.97
CA ILE A 75 0.63 -3.04 -20.03
C ILE A 75 -0.01 -4.10 -19.14
N ALA A 76 -0.40 -5.26 -19.70
CA ALA A 76 -0.96 -6.39 -18.95
C ALA A 76 0.07 -6.99 -17.98
N ALA A 77 1.28 -7.31 -18.47
CA ALA A 77 2.35 -7.87 -17.65
C ALA A 77 2.76 -6.94 -16.50
N THR A 78 2.81 -5.62 -16.74
CA THR A 78 3.12 -4.62 -15.70
C THR A 78 2.00 -4.51 -14.68
N THR A 79 0.74 -4.47 -15.12
CA THR A 79 -0.41 -4.41 -14.20
C THR A 79 -0.43 -5.64 -13.30
N LYS A 80 -0.16 -6.83 -13.87
CA LYS A 80 -0.02 -8.07 -13.11
C LYS A 80 1.14 -8.02 -12.12
N ALA A 81 2.35 -7.67 -12.56
CA ALA A 81 3.53 -7.64 -11.70
C ALA A 81 3.41 -6.61 -10.57
N ALA A 82 2.76 -5.47 -10.82
CA ALA A 82 2.49 -4.46 -9.80
C ALA A 82 1.46 -4.95 -8.77
N ASN A 83 0.45 -5.71 -9.19
CA ASN A 83 -0.52 -6.34 -8.29
C ASN A 83 0.13 -7.45 -7.44
N GLU A 84 0.94 -8.32 -8.04
CA GLU A 84 1.70 -9.37 -7.32
C GLU A 84 2.69 -8.75 -6.32
N THR A 85 3.40 -7.69 -6.71
CA THR A 85 4.31 -6.94 -5.83
C THR A 85 3.56 -6.27 -4.68
N SER A 86 2.37 -5.70 -4.94
CA SER A 86 1.54 -5.06 -3.92
C SER A 86 0.98 -6.08 -2.92
N ALA A 87 0.53 -7.24 -3.39
CA ALA A 87 0.09 -8.34 -2.52
C ALA A 87 1.22 -8.83 -1.60
N ALA A 88 2.43 -9.02 -2.14
CA ALA A 88 3.61 -9.38 -1.34
C ALA A 88 4.02 -8.27 -0.34
N MET A 89 3.74 -7.00 -0.65
CA MET A 89 3.95 -5.88 0.28
C MET A 89 2.90 -5.81 1.39
N ASP A 90 1.63 -6.10 1.10
CA ASP A 90 0.60 -6.17 2.14
C ASP A 90 0.74 -7.45 3.00
N GLU A 91 1.22 -8.58 2.46
CA GLU A 91 1.66 -9.76 3.21
C GLU A 91 2.83 -9.41 4.16
N LEU A 92 3.89 -8.78 3.64
CA LEU A 92 5.00 -8.24 4.42
C LEU A 92 4.54 -7.20 5.46
N THR A 93 3.44 -6.48 5.20
CA THR A 93 2.84 -5.55 6.17
C THR A 93 2.14 -6.31 7.31
N SER A 94 1.50 -7.44 7.01
CA SER A 94 0.82 -8.27 8.01
C SER A 94 1.79 -8.98 8.97
N GLU A 95 3.00 -9.32 8.50
CA GLU A 95 4.08 -9.85 9.34
C GLU A 95 4.57 -8.87 10.42
N ILE A 96 4.20 -7.58 10.35
CA ILE A 96 4.63 -6.59 11.34
C ILE A 96 3.99 -6.85 12.71
N GLU A 97 2.71 -7.25 12.75
CA GLU A 97 1.99 -7.46 14.01
C GLU A 97 1.83 -8.96 14.32
N PRO A 98 2.40 -9.45 15.44
CA PRO A 98 2.01 -10.74 16.00
C PRO A 98 0.48 -10.83 16.16
N PRO A 99 -0.19 -11.94 15.78
CA PRO A 99 -1.66 -12.09 15.84
C PRO A 99 -2.30 -11.97 17.24
N ALA A 100 -1.49 -11.76 18.28
CA ALA A 100 -1.94 -11.39 19.61
C ALA A 100 -2.29 -9.90 19.74
N ILE A 101 -1.56 -8.99 19.07
CA ILE A 101 -1.80 -7.54 19.10
C ILE A 101 -3.14 -7.19 18.43
N SER A 102 -3.44 -7.85 17.31
CA SER A 102 -4.67 -7.61 16.53
C SER A 102 -5.94 -8.09 17.25
N LYS A 103 -5.81 -8.79 18.39
CA LYS A 103 -6.93 -9.05 19.31
C LYS A 103 -7.07 -7.85 20.22
N ASN A 104 -8.22 -7.18 20.18
CA ASN A 104 -8.48 -5.98 20.95
C ASN A 104 -8.58 -6.27 22.46
N ILE A 105 -7.44 -6.25 23.16
CA ILE A 105 -7.34 -6.54 24.60
C ILE A 105 -8.02 -5.41 25.40
N ASN A 106 -9.01 -5.76 26.21
CA ASN A 106 -9.53 -4.87 27.23
C ASN A 106 -8.50 -4.70 28.36
N LEU A 107 -7.64 -3.69 28.23
CA LEU A 107 -6.57 -3.39 29.20
C LEU A 107 -7.09 -3.16 30.63
N GLY A 108 -8.35 -2.73 30.79
CA GLY A 108 -9.00 -2.54 32.08
C GLY A 108 -9.42 -3.84 32.79
N ALA A 109 -9.44 -4.97 32.05
CA ALA A 109 -9.75 -6.31 32.56
C ALA A 109 -8.60 -7.32 32.36
N ALA A 110 -7.50 -6.90 31.71
CA ALA A 110 -6.32 -7.71 31.46
C ALA A 110 -5.61 -8.08 32.77
N SER A 111 -5.10 -9.32 32.87
CA SER A 111 -4.21 -9.72 33.96
C SER A 111 -2.80 -9.16 33.76
N ARG A 112 -1.97 -9.14 34.81
CA ARG A 112 -0.55 -8.76 34.68
C ARG A 112 0.19 -9.61 33.64
N SER A 113 -0.13 -10.90 33.55
CA SER A 113 0.40 -11.81 32.53
C SER A 113 0.04 -11.39 31.10
N ASP A 114 -1.17 -10.89 30.89
CA ASP A 114 -1.63 -10.42 29.56
C ASP A 114 -0.96 -9.10 29.18
N LEU A 115 -0.81 -8.18 30.14
CA LEU A 115 -0.08 -6.93 29.95
C LEU A 115 1.40 -7.20 29.61
N GLU A 116 2.07 -8.10 30.34
CA GLU A 116 3.46 -8.48 30.05
C GLU A 116 3.60 -9.29 28.74
N ALA A 117 2.57 -10.01 28.30
CA ALA A 117 2.53 -10.64 26.98
C ALA A 117 2.44 -9.59 25.87
N LEU A 118 1.45 -8.71 25.94
CA LEU A 118 1.25 -7.60 25.00
C LEU A 118 2.52 -6.74 24.85
N ARG A 119 3.28 -6.50 25.93
CA ARG A 119 4.58 -5.80 25.85
C ARG A 119 5.62 -6.54 25.01
N ARG A 120 5.73 -7.87 25.12
CA ARG A 120 6.66 -8.67 24.30
C ARG A 120 6.23 -8.68 22.83
N ASP A 121 4.93 -8.76 22.58
CA ASP A 121 4.37 -8.74 21.22
C ASP A 121 4.62 -7.36 20.57
N LEU A 122 4.34 -6.26 21.29
CA LEU A 122 4.62 -4.88 20.84
C LEU A 122 6.12 -4.65 20.58
N LYS A 123 7.00 -5.18 21.45
CA LYS A 123 8.45 -5.11 21.23
C LYS A 123 8.90 -5.88 19.99
N THR A 124 8.21 -6.98 19.66
CA THR A 124 8.42 -7.74 18.43
C THR A 124 7.95 -6.93 17.21
N ALA A 125 6.79 -6.29 17.29
CA ALA A 125 6.27 -5.45 16.20
C ALA A 125 7.14 -4.22 15.91
N GLU A 126 7.71 -3.59 16.95
CA GLU A 126 8.72 -2.53 16.82
C GLU A 126 9.95 -3.03 16.01
N ALA A 127 10.46 -4.22 16.31
CA ALA A 127 11.61 -4.81 15.62
C ALA A 127 11.28 -5.22 14.18
N ASN A 128 10.10 -5.79 13.92
CA ASN A 128 9.65 -6.14 12.57
C ASN A 128 9.49 -4.89 11.70
N ALA A 129 8.77 -3.87 12.19
CA ALA A 129 8.61 -2.59 11.50
C ALA A 129 9.97 -1.94 11.16
N THR A 130 10.93 -1.97 12.09
CA THR A 130 12.28 -1.39 11.90
C THR A 130 13.11 -2.16 10.86
N SER A 131 12.91 -3.47 10.71
CA SER A 131 13.77 -4.34 9.89
C SER A 131 13.27 -4.60 8.47
N PHE A 132 12.05 -4.19 8.09
CA PHE A 132 11.44 -4.60 6.81
C PHE A 132 11.81 -3.74 5.59
N ILE A 133 12.43 -2.56 5.73
CA ILE A 133 12.80 -1.69 4.58
C ILE A 133 13.59 -2.45 3.48
N PRO A 134 14.60 -3.29 3.79
CA PRO A 134 15.31 -4.07 2.77
C PRO A 134 14.44 -5.10 2.04
N ARG A 135 13.41 -5.67 2.72
CA ARG A 135 12.47 -6.62 2.10
C ARG A 135 11.57 -5.92 1.07
N TYR A 136 11.08 -4.72 1.39
CA TYR A 136 10.38 -3.86 0.42
C TYR A 136 11.25 -3.53 -0.80
N ALA A 137 12.50 -3.15 -0.59
CA ALA A 137 13.43 -2.83 -1.68
C ALA A 137 13.73 -4.04 -2.57
N ALA A 138 13.82 -5.24 -2.00
CA ALA A 138 14.00 -6.49 -2.74
C ALA A 138 12.78 -6.83 -3.61
N LEU A 139 11.55 -6.61 -3.13
CA LEU A 139 10.32 -6.79 -3.93
C LEU A 139 10.29 -5.84 -5.13
N LEU A 140 10.51 -4.53 -4.90
CA LEU A 140 10.57 -3.54 -5.99
C LEU A 140 11.65 -3.87 -7.02
N LYS A 141 12.85 -4.24 -6.57
CA LYS A 141 13.91 -4.68 -7.49
C LYS A 141 13.50 -5.91 -8.29
N THR A 142 12.86 -6.90 -7.67
CA THR A 142 12.42 -8.13 -8.34
C THR A 142 11.39 -7.83 -9.44
N GLU A 143 10.46 -6.91 -9.17
CA GLU A 143 9.53 -6.38 -10.17
C GLU A 143 10.28 -5.70 -11.32
N ARG A 144 11.24 -4.81 -10.99
CA ARG A 144 12.02 -4.02 -11.96
C ARG A 144 12.87 -4.90 -12.89
N ASP A 145 13.59 -5.86 -12.32
CA ASP A 145 14.43 -6.83 -13.03
C ASP A 145 13.60 -7.77 -13.92
N THR A 146 12.34 -8.04 -13.55
CA THR A 146 11.42 -8.90 -14.32
C THR A 146 10.79 -8.12 -15.49
N MET A 147 10.34 -6.90 -15.24
CA MET A 147 9.73 -6.04 -16.25
C MET A 147 10.71 -5.56 -17.30
N GLU A 148 11.99 -5.32 -16.96
CA GLU A 148 13.02 -5.01 -17.96
C GLU A 148 13.24 -6.18 -18.94
N LYS A 149 13.39 -7.41 -18.42
CA LYS A 149 13.55 -8.61 -19.24
C LYS A 149 12.36 -8.85 -20.17
N TYR A 150 11.15 -8.55 -19.69
CA TYR A 150 9.92 -8.66 -20.48
C TYR A 150 9.84 -7.57 -21.57
N ALA A 151 10.09 -6.31 -21.24
CA ALA A 151 10.11 -5.21 -22.22
C ALA A 151 11.16 -5.43 -23.33
N LEU A 152 12.31 -6.02 -22.98
CA LEU A 152 13.35 -6.43 -23.93
C LEU A 152 12.91 -7.61 -24.81
N SER A 153 12.30 -8.67 -24.24
CA SER A 153 11.87 -9.85 -25.02
C SER A 153 10.74 -9.53 -26.00
N LEU A 154 9.93 -8.50 -25.72
CA LEU A 154 8.95 -7.96 -26.66
C LEU A 154 9.58 -7.29 -27.89
N HIS A 155 10.89 -7.01 -27.91
CA HIS A 155 11.56 -6.25 -28.98
C HIS A 155 10.81 -4.93 -29.28
N LEU A 156 10.58 -4.14 -28.22
CA LEU A 156 10.05 -2.77 -28.31
C LEU A 156 11.16 -1.79 -28.70
N ASP A 157 10.78 -0.58 -29.14
CA ASP A 157 11.74 0.49 -29.40
C ASP A 157 12.32 1.07 -28.09
N LYS A 158 13.51 1.67 -28.19
CA LYS A 158 14.25 2.18 -27.02
C LYS A 158 13.53 3.31 -26.29
N ASP A 159 12.73 4.11 -26.98
CA ASP A 159 12.05 5.28 -26.39
C ASP A 159 10.81 4.84 -25.61
N THR A 160 10.13 3.79 -26.06
CA THR A 160 9.06 3.10 -25.32
C THR A 160 9.62 2.37 -24.09
N ILE A 161 10.71 1.62 -24.23
CA ILE A 161 11.38 0.96 -23.08
C ILE A 161 11.88 2.01 -22.07
N GLY A 162 12.48 3.12 -22.54
CA GLY A 162 12.97 4.20 -21.68
C GLY A 162 11.85 4.88 -20.88
N ARG A 163 10.76 5.28 -21.55
CA ARG A 163 9.58 5.89 -20.88
C ARG A 163 8.89 4.92 -19.93
N PHE A 164 8.85 3.64 -20.27
CA PHE A 164 8.32 2.60 -19.39
C PHE A 164 9.15 2.47 -18.11
N SER A 165 10.47 2.27 -18.24
CA SER A 165 11.39 2.17 -17.10
C SER A 165 11.31 3.39 -16.20
N GLN A 166 11.30 4.62 -16.76
CA GLN A 166 11.19 5.86 -15.98
C GLN A 166 9.90 5.94 -15.14
N ASN A 167 8.76 5.45 -15.66
CA ASN A 167 7.52 5.42 -14.88
C ASN A 167 7.54 4.36 -13.78
N LEU A 168 8.15 3.20 -14.05
CA LEU A 168 8.34 2.12 -13.07
C LEU A 168 9.27 2.56 -11.94
N ASP A 169 10.45 3.08 -12.29
CA ASP A 169 11.46 3.62 -11.36
C ASP A 169 10.88 4.77 -10.50
N LYS A 170 10.04 5.63 -11.08
CA LYS A 170 9.34 6.70 -10.36
C LYS A 170 8.33 6.15 -9.34
N ARG A 171 7.51 5.15 -9.70
CA ARG A 171 6.58 4.50 -8.75
C ARG A 171 7.36 3.83 -7.62
N HIS A 172 8.47 3.16 -7.92
CA HIS A 172 9.33 2.50 -6.94
C HIS A 172 9.98 3.48 -5.97
N ALA A 173 10.48 4.62 -6.46
CA ALA A 173 11.01 5.69 -5.62
C ALA A 173 9.95 6.27 -4.66
N GLU A 174 8.71 6.47 -5.14
CA GLU A 174 7.62 6.97 -4.31
C GLU A 174 7.15 5.97 -3.25
N ILE A 175 7.01 4.68 -3.59
CA ILE A 175 6.72 3.62 -2.62
C ILE A 175 7.83 3.57 -1.56
N THR A 176 9.10 3.64 -1.98
CA THR A 176 10.25 3.67 -1.05
C THR A 176 10.20 4.89 -0.13
N ALA A 177 9.88 6.09 -0.65
CA ALA A 177 9.76 7.32 0.12
C ALA A 177 8.53 7.35 1.06
N PHE A 178 7.47 6.62 0.72
CA PHE A 178 6.33 6.39 1.61
C PHE A 178 6.67 5.40 2.72
N THR A 179 7.15 4.20 2.37
CA THR A 179 7.49 3.12 3.31
C THR A 179 8.57 3.55 4.30
N SER A 180 9.57 4.33 3.87
CA SER A 180 10.61 4.91 4.73
C SER A 180 10.08 5.92 5.77
N ARG A 181 8.80 6.32 5.68
CA ARG A 181 8.13 7.20 6.66
C ARG A 181 7.04 6.46 7.43
N MET A 182 6.36 5.49 6.81
CA MET A 182 5.36 4.63 7.45
C MET A 182 5.99 3.64 8.45
N LEU A 183 7.05 2.92 8.07
CA LEU A 183 7.63 1.90 8.94
C LEU A 183 8.22 2.47 10.25
N PRO A 184 8.98 3.59 10.25
CA PRO A 184 9.38 4.24 11.50
C PRO A 184 8.20 4.73 12.34
N ALA A 185 7.14 5.29 11.72
CA ALA A 185 5.95 5.73 12.46
C ALA A 185 5.19 4.56 13.13
N ARG A 186 5.20 3.37 12.51
CA ARG A 186 4.68 2.14 13.12
C ARG A 186 5.56 1.65 14.27
N ALA A 187 6.89 1.62 14.10
CA ALA A 187 7.83 1.30 15.18
C ALA A 187 7.67 2.26 16.38
N ASP A 188 7.54 3.56 16.13
CA ASP A 188 7.29 4.59 17.16
C ASP A 188 5.97 4.36 17.91
N TYR A 189 4.91 3.94 17.21
CA TYR A 189 3.63 3.60 17.84
C TYR A 189 3.71 2.35 18.71
N TYR A 190 4.28 1.24 18.22
CA TYR A 190 4.42 0.03 19.04
C TYR A 190 5.32 0.28 20.27
N ARG A 191 6.38 1.06 20.10
CA ARG A 191 7.27 1.52 21.19
C ARG A 191 6.54 2.39 22.21
N ALA A 192 5.72 3.35 21.77
CA ALA A 192 4.93 4.20 22.66
C ALA A 192 3.83 3.41 23.39
N TYR A 193 3.19 2.47 22.71
CA TYR A 193 2.19 1.57 23.31
C TYR A 193 2.83 0.60 24.31
N GLU A 194 4.02 0.05 24.04
CA GLU A 194 4.77 -0.78 25.01
C GLU A 194 5.07 0.00 26.28
N ASN A 195 5.53 1.25 26.17
CA ASN A 195 5.81 2.13 27.31
C ASN A 195 4.54 2.43 28.12
N TYR A 196 3.38 2.61 27.46
CA TYR A 196 2.09 2.79 28.12
C TYR A 196 1.65 1.53 28.87
N VAL A 197 1.73 0.35 28.25
CA VAL A 197 1.42 -0.93 28.90
C VAL A 197 2.44 -1.26 30.00
N ALA A 198 3.69 -0.80 29.90
CA ALA A 198 4.71 -0.95 30.94
C ALA A 198 4.36 -0.20 32.24
N VAL A 199 3.70 0.97 32.15
CA VAL A 199 3.17 1.66 33.34
C VAL A 199 2.07 0.82 33.99
N LEU A 200 1.12 0.28 33.20
CA LEU A 200 0.07 -0.61 33.72
C LEU A 200 0.62 -1.89 34.35
N ALA A 201 1.56 -2.57 33.68
CA ALA A 201 2.15 -3.82 34.17
C ALA A 201 2.99 -3.63 35.46
N GLY A 202 3.62 -2.46 35.61
CA GLY A 202 4.40 -2.10 36.81
C GLY A 202 3.54 -1.68 38.01
N GLU A 203 2.36 -1.13 37.74
CA GLU A 203 1.40 -0.63 38.76
C GLU A 203 0.22 -1.60 38.98
N PHE A 204 0.34 -2.84 38.47
CA PHE A 204 -0.75 -3.81 38.51
C PHE A 204 -1.18 -4.14 39.95
N GLY A 205 -2.44 -3.84 40.27
CA GLY A 205 -3.01 -3.98 41.61
C GLY A 205 -2.85 -2.76 42.52
N THR A 206 -2.12 -1.71 42.10
CA THR A 206 -2.11 -0.40 42.79
C THR A 206 -3.24 0.51 42.26
N TYR A 207 -3.50 0.46 40.96
CA TYR A 207 -4.58 1.21 40.31
C TYR A 207 -5.96 0.55 40.45
N ARG A 208 -7.00 1.36 40.21
CA ARG A 208 -8.38 0.90 40.01
C ARG A 208 -8.86 1.30 38.62
N VAL A 209 -9.78 0.54 38.05
CA VAL A 209 -10.42 0.89 36.77
C VAL A 209 -11.86 1.32 37.06
N VAL A 210 -12.22 2.53 36.61
CA VAL A 210 -13.56 3.12 36.82
C VAL A 210 -14.02 3.72 35.49
N ASN A 211 -15.17 3.29 34.98
CA ASN A 211 -15.71 3.73 33.68
C ASN A 211 -14.75 3.55 32.47
N GLY A 212 -13.71 2.72 32.60
CA GLY A 212 -12.65 2.54 31.60
C GLY A 212 -11.38 3.37 31.85
N GLU A 213 -11.40 4.29 32.81
CA GLU A 213 -10.25 5.11 33.21
C GLU A 213 -9.40 4.41 34.29
N PHE A 214 -8.08 4.58 34.21
CA PHE A 214 -7.12 4.05 35.19
C PHE A 214 -6.83 5.09 36.28
N ILE A 215 -7.32 4.84 37.49
CA ILE A 215 -7.13 5.70 38.66
C ILE A 215 -5.96 5.17 39.48
N PHE A 216 -4.86 5.92 39.53
CA PHE A 216 -3.65 5.59 40.29
C PHE A 216 -3.62 6.33 41.64
N PRO A 217 -3.08 5.73 42.72
CA PRO A 217 -3.04 6.34 44.05
C PRO A 217 -1.92 7.39 44.22
N LEU A 218 -1.01 7.54 43.26
CA LEU A 218 0.15 8.42 43.34
C LEU A 218 0.22 9.35 42.12
N GLN A 219 0.31 10.67 42.35
CA GLN A 219 0.37 11.68 41.28
C GLN A 219 1.52 11.40 40.29
N ARG A 220 2.72 11.05 40.79
CA ARG A 220 3.88 10.69 39.96
C ARG A 220 3.59 9.55 38.97
N THR A 221 2.67 8.64 39.31
CA THR A 221 2.24 7.56 38.42
C THR A 221 1.21 8.05 37.41
N VAL A 222 0.26 8.90 37.81
CA VAL A 222 -0.66 9.61 36.90
C VAL A 222 0.13 10.40 35.85
N ASP A 223 1.16 11.13 36.26
CA ASP A 223 2.02 11.92 35.36
C ASP A 223 2.72 11.03 34.33
N ARG A 224 3.32 9.91 34.76
CA ARG A 224 3.98 8.93 33.87
C ARG A 224 3.00 8.26 32.91
N TYR A 225 1.82 7.88 33.40
CA TYR A 225 0.75 7.29 32.60
C TYR A 225 0.28 8.28 31.51
N ASN A 226 0.00 9.53 31.88
CA ASN A 226 -0.44 10.58 30.96
C ASN A 226 0.61 10.89 29.89
N VAL A 227 1.90 10.95 30.25
CA VAL A 227 2.99 11.14 29.28
C VAL A 227 3.04 9.98 28.27
N ALA A 228 2.93 8.72 28.72
CA ALA A 228 2.94 7.56 27.84
C ALA A 228 1.69 7.48 26.95
N ALA A 229 0.50 7.75 27.50
CA ALA A 229 -0.77 7.78 26.77
C ALA A 229 -0.78 8.88 25.69
N ASN A 230 -0.24 10.07 26.00
CA ASN A 230 -0.06 11.15 25.03
C ASN A 230 0.94 10.76 23.93
N ALA A 231 2.07 10.13 24.27
CA ALA A 231 3.05 9.67 23.28
C ALA A 231 2.44 8.64 22.30
N MET A 232 1.67 7.67 22.82
CA MET A 232 0.94 6.69 22.01
C MET A 232 -0.10 7.39 21.10
N THR A 233 -0.85 8.36 21.63
CA THR A 233 -1.84 9.14 20.87
C THR A 233 -1.20 9.95 19.75
N VAL A 234 -0.05 10.57 19.99
CA VAL A 234 0.71 11.33 18.98
C VAL A 234 1.24 10.41 17.88
N ALA A 235 1.79 9.24 18.23
CA ALA A 235 2.26 8.26 17.26
C ALA A 235 1.12 7.68 16.40
N ALA A 236 0.00 7.31 17.02
CA ALA A 236 -1.20 6.86 16.32
C ALA A 236 -1.74 7.92 15.33
N LYS A 237 -1.74 9.21 15.74
CA LYS A 237 -2.11 10.33 14.86
C LYS A 237 -1.16 10.47 13.67
N ARG A 238 0.15 10.19 13.83
CA ARG A 238 1.10 10.23 12.70
C ARG A 238 0.86 9.08 11.72
N ILE A 239 0.52 7.88 12.18
CA ILE A 239 0.10 6.78 11.30
C ILE A 239 -1.17 7.16 10.54
N ALA A 240 -2.19 7.69 11.22
CA ALA A 240 -3.45 8.10 10.58
C ALA A 240 -3.24 9.17 9.48
N GLN A 241 -2.33 10.13 9.70
CA GLN A 241 -1.90 11.07 8.66
C GLN A 241 -1.23 10.35 7.48
N LEU A 242 -0.33 9.41 7.74
CA LEU A 242 0.39 8.66 6.70
C LEU A 242 -0.53 7.73 5.90
N GLU A 243 -1.56 7.11 6.49
CA GLU A 243 -2.54 6.33 5.71
C GLU A 243 -3.42 7.25 4.83
N GLU A 244 -3.59 8.53 5.16
CA GLU A 244 -4.18 9.52 4.23
C GLU A 244 -3.20 9.92 3.13
N GLU A 245 -1.90 10.09 3.45
CA GLU A 245 -0.85 10.24 2.43
C GLU A 245 -0.81 9.03 1.47
N ARG A 246 -1.05 7.79 1.97
CA ARG A 246 -1.11 6.55 1.18
C ARG A 246 -2.20 6.61 0.11
N LYS A 247 -3.43 6.98 0.48
CA LYS A 247 -4.57 7.10 -0.46
C LYS A 247 -4.27 8.09 -1.58
N ASN A 248 -3.75 9.26 -1.22
CA ASN A 248 -3.40 10.31 -2.18
C ASN A 248 -2.27 9.87 -3.12
N LEU A 249 -1.28 9.13 -2.61
CA LEU A 249 -0.23 8.52 -3.42
C LEU A 249 -0.78 7.46 -4.39
N SER A 250 -1.61 6.52 -3.91
CA SER A 250 -2.24 5.50 -4.76
C SER A 250 -3.05 6.11 -5.90
N LYS A 251 -3.83 7.16 -5.62
CA LYS A 251 -4.57 7.92 -6.63
C LYS A 251 -3.62 8.57 -7.66
N ALA A 252 -2.59 9.28 -7.21
CA ALA A 252 -1.63 9.90 -8.11
C ALA A 252 -0.87 8.87 -8.97
N GLN A 253 -0.58 7.68 -8.44
CA GLN A 253 0.01 6.57 -9.20
C GLN A 253 -0.95 5.99 -10.25
N GLN A 254 -2.24 5.84 -9.91
CA GLN A 254 -3.27 5.44 -10.87
C GLN A 254 -3.41 6.46 -12.01
N GLU A 255 -3.52 7.75 -11.71
CA GLU A 255 -3.69 8.81 -12.72
C GLU A 255 -2.51 8.87 -13.70
N ARG A 256 -1.28 8.62 -13.23
CA ARG A 256 -0.09 8.58 -14.10
C ARG A 256 0.05 7.27 -14.88
N TRP A 257 -0.42 6.15 -14.32
CA TRP A 257 -0.57 4.91 -15.10
C TRP A 257 -1.56 5.10 -16.24
N GLN A 258 -2.72 5.72 -15.97
CA GLN A 258 -3.69 6.10 -17.01
C GLN A 258 -3.09 7.05 -18.05
N GLN A 259 -2.26 8.03 -17.66
CA GLN A 259 -1.57 8.92 -18.62
C GLN A 259 -0.62 8.13 -19.55
N PHE A 260 0.28 7.33 -18.98
CA PHE A 260 1.20 6.47 -19.74
C PHE A 260 0.45 5.53 -20.70
N VAL A 261 -0.60 4.86 -20.21
CA VAL A 261 -1.44 3.95 -21.00
C VAL A 261 -2.18 4.67 -22.13
N ASN A 262 -2.66 5.90 -21.91
CA ASN A 262 -3.27 6.73 -22.94
C ASN A 262 -2.24 7.43 -23.87
N GLY A 263 -0.94 7.19 -23.70
CA GLY A 263 0.12 7.77 -24.52
C GLY A 263 0.32 9.28 -24.32
N LYS A 264 0.03 9.80 -23.12
CA LYS A 264 0.20 11.20 -22.71
C LYS A 264 1.48 11.42 -21.92
#